data_AF-A0A6H2H6G9-F1
#
_entry.id   AF-A0A6H2H6G9-F1
#
_cell.length_a   1.000
_cell.length_b   1.000
_cell.length_c   1.000
_cell.angle_alpha   90.00
_cell.angle_beta   90.00
_cell.angle_gamma   90.00
#
_symmetry.space_group_name_H-M   'P 1'
#
loop_
_entity.id
_entity.type
_entity.pdbx_description
1 polymer ?
#
loop_
_entity_poly.entity_id
_entity_poly.type
_entity_poly.pdbx_seq_one_letter_code
_entity_poly.pdbx_strand_id
1 'polypeptide(L)'
;MRKHHSEQFRQQAVEHVLNHPGQCVANTAKLLGVGYSTLDKWMRVHRTSIGVTASAALSTDQQRLRTLERENAHLREVNDILKKAHVYFVKNPSLPSTRL
;
A
#
# COMPACT_ATOMS: atom_id res chain seq x y z
N MET A 1 -22.69 -15.90 29.73
CA MET A 1 -23.49 -15.99 28.48
C MET A 1 -22.65 -15.50 27.30
N ARG A 2 -22.54 -16.28 26.22
CA ARG A 2 -21.88 -15.82 24.98
C ARG A 2 -22.85 -14.86 24.27
N LYS A 3 -22.49 -13.58 24.16
CA LYS A 3 -23.21 -12.65 23.30
C LYS A 3 -22.96 -13.09 21.85
N HIS A 4 -23.97 -13.67 21.22
CA HIS A 4 -23.92 -14.03 19.81
C HIS A 4 -24.10 -12.74 19.00
N HIS A 5 -22.99 -12.23 18.46
CA HIS A 5 -23.02 -11.13 17.49
C HIS A 5 -23.28 -11.71 16.10
N SER A 6 -24.14 -11.09 15.32
CA SER A 6 -24.39 -11.50 13.94
C SER A 6 -23.15 -11.28 13.07
N GLU A 7 -23.01 -12.09 12.03
CA GLU A 7 -21.91 -11.99 11.06
C GLU A 7 -21.86 -10.60 10.39
N GLN A 8 -23.04 -10.04 10.09
CA GLN A 8 -23.20 -8.69 9.53
C GLN A 8 -22.66 -7.62 10.48
N PHE A 9 -22.99 -7.72 11.78
CA PHE A 9 -22.51 -6.78 12.78
C PHE A 9 -21.00 -6.85 12.96
N ARG A 10 -20.42 -8.06 12.90
CA ARG A 10 -18.96 -8.24 12.91
C ARG A 10 -18.29 -7.54 11.74
N GLN A 11 -18.83 -7.67 10.53
CA GLN A 11 -18.28 -7.05 9.33
C GLN A 11 -18.34 -5.52 9.42
N GLN A 12 -19.50 -4.97 9.78
CA GLN A 12 -19.67 -3.52 9.99
C GLN A 12 -18.74 -2.96 11.06
N ALA A 13 -18.53 -3.70 12.16
CA ALA A 13 -17.62 -3.30 13.22
C ALA A 13 -16.15 -3.23 12.74
N VAL A 14 -15.72 -4.20 11.92
CA VAL A 14 -14.37 -4.20 11.36
C VAL A 14 -14.20 -3.10 10.31
N GLU A 15 -15.18 -2.93 9.42
CA GLU A 15 -15.19 -1.88 8.39
C GLU A 15 -15.13 -0.48 9.00
N HIS A 16 -15.88 -0.23 10.08
CA HIS A 16 -15.85 1.04 10.80
C HIS A 16 -14.44 1.37 11.31
N VAL A 17 -13.70 0.39 11.83
CA VAL A 17 -12.32 0.60 12.28
C VAL A 17 -11.38 0.90 11.11
N LEU A 18 -11.55 0.19 9.99
CA LEU A 18 -10.71 0.40 8.79
C LEU A 18 -10.94 1.77 8.15
N ASN A 19 -12.18 2.26 8.16
CA ASN A 19 -12.54 3.57 7.60
C ASN A 19 -12.09 4.76 8.48
N HIS A 20 -11.70 4.52 9.73
CA HIS A 20 -11.28 5.57 10.67
C HIS A 20 -9.86 5.31 11.22
N PRO A 21 -8.80 5.51 10.41
CA PRO A 21 -7.41 5.18 10.78
C PRO A 21 -6.82 5.95 11.97
N GLY A 22 -7.57 6.88 12.59
CA GLY A 22 -7.20 7.59 13.82
C GLY A 22 -7.96 7.17 15.08
N GLN A 23 -8.98 6.32 14.97
CA GLN A 23 -9.73 5.86 16.14
C GLN A 23 -9.08 4.63 16.77
N CYS A 24 -8.80 4.71 18.07
CA CYS A 24 -8.34 3.56 18.81
C CYS A 24 -9.41 2.46 18.82
N VAL A 25 -9.00 1.22 18.55
CA VAL A 25 -9.87 0.03 18.62
C VAL A 25 -10.66 -0.04 19.92
N ALA A 26 -10.06 0.38 21.04
CA ALA A 26 -10.71 0.42 22.35
C ALA A 26 -11.90 1.40 22.41
N ASN A 27 -11.81 2.55 21.73
CA ASN A 27 -12.90 3.50 21.66
C ASN A 27 -14.03 2.99 20.76
N THR A 28 -13.69 2.41 19.60
CA THR A 28 -14.69 1.80 18.72
C THR A 28 -15.39 0.61 19.37
N ALA A 29 -14.66 -0.22 20.14
CA ALA A 29 -15.24 -1.30 20.92
C ALA A 29 -16.25 -0.78 21.96
N LYS A 30 -15.90 0.28 22.70
CA LYS A 30 -16.80 0.94 23.64
C LYS A 30 -18.04 1.51 22.95
N LEU A 31 -17.86 2.19 21.81
CA LEU A 31 -18.95 2.78 21.02
C LEU A 31 -19.95 1.72 20.54
N LEU A 32 -19.44 0.56 20.11
CA LEU A 32 -20.25 -0.56 19.61
C LEU A 32 -20.80 -1.45 20.74
N GLY A 33 -20.44 -1.19 22.01
CA GLY A 33 -20.82 -2.03 23.14
C GLY A 33 -20.20 -3.44 23.11
N VAL A 34 -19.08 -3.59 22.39
CA VAL A 34 -18.36 -4.86 22.22
C VAL A 34 -17.11 -4.85 23.09
N GLY A 35 -16.74 -6.01 23.64
CA GLY A 35 -15.47 -6.14 24.36
C GLY A 35 -14.28 -5.91 23.43
N TYR A 36 -13.26 -5.18 23.89
CA TYR A 36 -12.04 -4.91 23.13
C TYR A 36 -11.43 -6.20 22.53
N SER A 37 -11.26 -7.23 23.35
CA SER A 37 -10.68 -8.51 22.94
C SER A 37 -11.49 -9.21 21.85
N THR A 38 -12.80 -9.00 21.81
CA THR A 38 -13.69 -9.55 20.79
C THR A 38 -13.49 -8.83 19.46
N LEU A 39 -13.45 -7.50 19.47
CA LEU A 39 -13.23 -6.70 18.27
C LEU A 39 -11.82 -6.95 17.71
N ASP A 40 -10.80 -7.00 18.58
CA ASP A 40 -9.41 -7.31 18.21
C ASP A 40 -9.28 -8.72 17.57
N LYS A 41 -10.01 -9.71 18.09
CA LYS A 41 -10.09 -11.04 17.46
C LYS A 41 -10.71 -10.96 16.07
N TRP A 42 -11.79 -10.21 15.87
CA TRP A 42 -12.42 -10.06 14.56
C TRP A 42 -11.51 -9.37 13.55
N MET A 43 -10.76 -8.35 13.96
CA MET A 43 -9.75 -7.73 13.11
C MET A 43 -8.61 -8.67 12.75
N ARG A 44 -8.13 -9.50 13.70
CA ARG A 44 -7.11 -10.52 13.38
C ARG A 44 -7.63 -11.53 12.36
N VAL A 45 -8.85 -12.04 12.56
CA VAL A 45 -9.47 -12.98 11.60
C VAL A 45 -9.66 -12.33 10.23
N HIS A 46 -10.11 -11.07 10.19
CA HIS A 46 -10.26 -10.32 8.94
C HIS A 46 -8.92 -10.13 8.22
N ARG A 47 -7.84 -9.78 8.94
CA ARG A 47 -6.48 -9.67 8.37
C ARG A 47 -5.99 -11.01 7.81
N THR A 48 -6.26 -12.12 8.49
CA THR A 48 -5.93 -13.45 8.00
C THR A 48 -6.77 -13.84 6.78
N SER A 49 -8.07 -13.51 6.74
CA SER A 49 -8.94 -13.85 5.61
C SER A 49 -8.60 -13.09 4.33
N ILE A 50 -8.11 -11.85 4.45
CA ILE A 50 -7.59 -11.07 3.30
C ILE A 50 -6.17 -11.48 2.89
N GLY A 51 -5.60 -12.55 3.47
CA GLY A 51 -4.26 -13.04 3.16
C GLY A 51 -3.12 -12.19 3.73
N VAL A 52 -3.42 -11.17 4.53
CA VAL A 52 -2.44 -10.34 5.24
C VAL A 52 -2.03 -11.08 6.52
N THR A 53 -1.33 -12.21 6.35
CA THR A 53 -0.47 -12.66 7.43
C THR A 53 0.63 -11.62 7.56
N ALA A 54 0.71 -10.94 8.70
CA ALA A 54 1.64 -9.84 8.91
C ALA A 54 3.10 -10.20 8.53
N SER A 55 3.48 -11.47 8.65
CA SER A 55 4.79 -11.98 8.22
C SER A 55 4.96 -12.14 6.71
N ALA A 56 3.90 -12.48 5.96
CA ALA A 56 3.99 -12.57 4.50
C ALA A 56 3.84 -11.19 3.85
N ALA A 57 2.90 -10.35 4.33
CA ALA A 57 2.67 -9.02 3.78
C ALA A 57 3.90 -8.10 3.93
N LEU A 58 4.59 -8.12 5.08
CA LEU A 58 5.85 -7.39 5.27
C LEU A 58 6.94 -7.82 4.28
N SER A 59 7.01 -9.13 3.96
CA SER A 59 7.97 -9.67 2.98
C SER A 59 7.63 -9.25 1.55
N THR A 60 6.35 -9.32 1.15
CA THR A 60 5.92 -8.94 -0.20
C THR A 60 6.06 -7.44 -0.45
N ASP A 61 5.76 -6.60 0.54
CA ASP A 61 5.89 -5.15 0.42
C ASP A 61 7.35 -4.72 0.34
N GLN A 62 8.25 -5.34 1.12
CA GLN A 62 9.69 -5.11 0.99
C GLN A 62 10.24 -5.54 -0.38
N GLN A 63 9.75 -6.66 -0.92
CA GLN A 63 10.15 -7.13 -2.25
C GLN A 63 9.67 -6.19 -3.37
N ARG A 64 8.44 -5.66 -3.24
CA ARG A 64 7.89 -4.66 -4.16
C ARG A 64 8.66 -3.35 -4.09
N LEU A 65 8.96 -2.85 -2.89
CA LEU A 65 9.77 -1.65 -2.69
C LEU A 65 11.14 -1.76 -3.37
N ARG A 66 11.87 -2.85 -3.13
CA ARG A 66 13.19 -3.07 -3.76
C ARG A 66 13.11 -3.15 -5.29
N THR A 67 12.02 -3.69 -5.82
CA THR A 67 11.82 -3.79 -7.28
C THR A 67 11.52 -2.41 -7.85
N LEU A 68 10.62 -1.65 -7.21
CA LEU A 68 10.29 -0.28 -7.59
C LEU A 68 11.48 0.67 -7.46
N GLU A 69 12.31 0.54 -6.42
CA GLU A 69 13.53 1.34 -6.25
C GLU A 69 14.55 1.07 -7.36
N ARG A 70 14.75 -0.21 -7.73
CA ARG A 70 15.61 -0.58 -8.86
C ARG A 70 15.08 0.00 -10.17
N GLU A 71 13.78 -0.08 -10.39
CA GLU A 71 13.17 0.45 -11.61
C GLU A 71 13.22 1.98 -11.65
N ASN A 72 13.02 2.67 -10.52
CA ASN A 72 13.18 4.12 -10.44
C ASN A 72 14.63 4.55 -10.70
N ALA A 73 15.61 3.82 -10.17
CA ALA A 73 17.02 4.08 -10.42
C ALA A 73 17.37 3.94 -11.92
N HIS A 74 16.92 2.85 -12.54
CA HIS A 74 17.12 2.62 -13.97
C HIS A 74 16.43 3.68 -14.83
N LEU A 75 15.18 4.03 -14.53
CA LEU A 75 14.46 5.08 -15.25
C LEU A 75 15.13 6.45 -15.11
N ARG A 76 15.67 6.77 -13.93
CA ARG A 76 16.44 8.01 -13.71
C ARG A 76 17.71 8.04 -14.55
N GLU A 77 18.44 6.93 -14.60
CA GLU A 77 19.65 6.81 -15.43
C GLU A 77 19.34 7.00 -16.91
N VAL A 78 18.30 6.33 -17.43
CA VAL A 78 17.84 6.49 -18.82
C VAL A 78 17.42 7.95 -19.09
N ASN A 79 16.69 8.57 -18.15
CA ASN A 79 16.28 9.96 -18.28
C ASN A 79 17.49 10.92 -18.34
N ASP A 80 18.54 10.63 -17.56
CA ASP A 80 19.77 11.40 -17.54
C ASP A 80 20.55 11.28 -18.86
N ILE A 81 20.62 10.07 -19.43
CA ILE A 81 21.22 9.85 -20.75
C ILE A 81 20.44 10.62 -21.82
N LEU A 82 19.11 10.52 -21.81
CA LEU A 82 18.25 11.24 -22.77
C LEU A 82 18.40 12.76 -22.65
N LYS A 83 18.48 13.29 -21.42
CA LYS A 83 18.74 14.72 -21.18
C LYS A 83 20.10 15.13 -21.71
N LYS A 84 21.16 14.35 -21.47
CA LYS A 84 22.51 14.62 -21.98
C LYS A 84 22.54 14.59 -23.51
N ALA A 85 21.86 13.63 -24.13
CA ALA A 85 21.72 13.56 -25.58
C ALA A 85 20.96 14.78 -26.12
N HIS A 86 19.83 15.15 -25.50
CA HIS A 86 19.07 16.33 -25.88
C HIS A 86 19.91 17.62 -25.81
N VAL A 87 20.65 17.82 -24.72
CA VAL A 87 21.57 18.96 -24.58
C VAL A 87 22.66 18.93 -25.66
N TYR A 88 23.21 17.75 -25.98
CA TYR A 88 24.19 17.60 -27.05
C TYR A 88 23.62 18.00 -28.43
N PHE A 89 22.41 17.56 -28.76
CA PHE A 89 21.75 17.89 -30.03
C PHE A 89 21.33 19.37 -30.12
N VAL A 90 20.88 19.97 -29.03
CA VAL A 90 20.52 21.40 -28.99
C VAL A 90 21.77 22.28 -29.09
N LYS A 91 22.88 21.87 -28.47
CA LYS A 91 24.14 22.64 -28.45
C LYS A 91 24.99 22.44 -29.73
N ASN A 92 24.79 21.35 -30.45
CA ASN A 92 25.43 21.07 -31.75
C ASN A 92 24.37 20.84 -32.84
N PRO A 93 23.70 21.89 -33.33
CA PRO A 93 22.65 21.76 -34.36
C PRO A 93 23.18 21.33 -35.74
N SER A 94 24.49 21.15 -35.92
CA SER A 94 25.10 20.71 -37.17
C SER A 94 25.31 19.19 -37.21
N LEU A 95 24.22 18.43 -37.24
CA LEU A 95 24.23 17.17 -38.00
C LEU A 95 23.69 17.51 -39.39
N PRO A 96 24.37 17.10 -40.48
CA PRO A 96 23.83 17.34 -41.80
C PRO A 96 22.46 16.69 -41.84
N SER A 97 21.45 17.48 -42.21
CA SER A 97 20.16 16.97 -42.64
C SER A 97 20.44 15.96 -43.74
N THR A 98 20.49 14.67 -43.41
CA THR A 98 20.52 13.61 -44.39
C THR A 98 19.16 13.71 -45.09
N ARG A 99 19.16 14.42 -46.23
CA ARG A 99 18.08 14.32 -47.21
C ARG A 99 17.91 12.85 -47.53
N LEU A 100 16.64 12.48 -47.59
CA LEU A 100 16.04 11.24 -48.08
C LEU A 100 16.93 10.48 -49.08
#